data_AF-V6L0D9-F1
#
_entry.id   AF-V6L0D9-F1
#
_cell.length_a   1.000
_cell.length_b   1.000
_cell.length_c   1.000
_cell.angle_alpha   90.00
_cell.angle_beta   90.00
_cell.angle_gamma   90.00
#
_symmetry.space_group_name_H-M   'P 1'
#
loop_
_entity.id
_entity.type
_entity.pdbx_description
1 polymer ?
#
loop_
_entity_poly.entity_id
_entity_poly.type
_entity_poly.pdbx_seq_one_letter_code
_entity_poly.pdbx_strand_id
1 'polypeptide(L)'
;MTDGYDRSRALAALPTPPAKNVPFAGTWWGEAWIRSVEQGAADRARLSRGRAYARGGYVSGATAAPGRLTASVRGSRPRPYRADIRLGVLTDAAWETFLETVAARPAHIAALLDHDMPPELAEATEAAGVRLLPAAGELTWQCSCPDDGDPCKHVAALAFETARFLDRDPFLLLLLRGRSADELSEDLARRNAAHAASAGEHRAPAPTPTVGAAAAFSDPTRPPLPEPLPPPPAPGHSSALPDPPGTPANRRAAADPLDPDALAFLVTDAAARAHDCLTGAASSPLPELPSWPDAVRLAATHPRLCGRGTFSRLFAHLAEGAGGTSAELARAAAAWRQGGEAALDVLDVPWDPPAGEFDRARSAMAALGLHTAIDRNRLTAGRVQLRYGRDGRWYRYTAGTSGDHWPDGPAADDPVIALRGPTVPA
;
A
#
# COMPACT_ATOMS: atom_id res chain seq x y z
N MET A 1 -9.14 19.15 -37.32
CA MET A 1 -9.95 19.29 -36.09
C MET A 1 -9.16 20.19 -35.16
N THR A 2 -9.66 21.39 -34.93
CA THR A 2 -8.97 22.47 -34.18
C THR A 2 -8.85 22.13 -32.70
N ASP A 3 -7.59 21.95 -32.29
CA ASP A 3 -6.96 22.23 -31.00
C ASP A 3 -7.90 22.87 -29.95
N GLY A 4 -8.48 22.03 -29.09
CA GLY A 4 -9.44 22.45 -28.05
C GLY A 4 -8.87 22.44 -26.63
N TYR A 5 -7.62 21.98 -26.44
CA TYR A 5 -6.96 22.03 -25.14
C TYR A 5 -6.15 23.32 -25.05
N ASP A 6 -6.46 24.17 -24.06
CA ASP A 6 -5.52 25.19 -23.59
C ASP A 6 -4.30 24.44 -23.04
N ARG A 7 -3.28 24.26 -23.89
CA ARG A 7 -2.03 23.58 -23.52
C ARG A 7 -1.14 24.45 -22.62
N SER A 8 -1.69 25.46 -21.94
CA SER A 8 -0.95 26.23 -20.95
C SER A 8 -1.23 25.75 -19.53
N ARG A 9 -0.17 25.64 -18.73
CA ARG A 9 -0.24 25.22 -17.33
C ARG A 9 0.44 26.24 -16.44
N ALA A 10 -0.31 26.78 -15.47
CA ALA A 10 0.26 27.61 -14.42
C ALA A 10 0.94 26.74 -13.35
N LEU A 11 2.18 27.08 -13.01
CA LEU A 11 2.98 26.45 -11.97
C LEU A 11 3.12 27.44 -10.82
N ALA A 12 2.65 27.06 -9.63
CA ALA A 12 2.76 27.90 -8.43
C ALA A 12 4.23 28.09 -8.05
N ALA A 13 4.57 29.23 -7.43
CA ALA A 13 5.90 29.45 -6.89
C ALA A 13 6.22 28.38 -5.82
N LEU A 14 7.40 27.77 -5.89
CA LEU A 14 7.82 26.80 -4.89
C LEU A 14 8.38 27.51 -3.65
N PRO A 15 8.27 26.88 -2.46
CA PRO A 15 8.97 27.38 -1.28
C PRO A 15 10.48 27.43 -1.51
N THR A 16 11.16 28.34 -0.83
CA THR A 16 12.62 28.45 -0.90
C THR A 16 13.29 27.13 -0.46
N PRO A 17 14.33 26.65 -1.18
CA PRO A 17 15.02 25.42 -0.81
C PRO A 17 15.62 25.48 0.61
N PRO A 18 15.54 24.41 1.40
CA PRO A 18 16.18 24.36 2.71
C PRO A 18 17.71 24.27 2.55
N ALA A 19 18.44 25.15 3.22
CA ALA A 19 19.91 25.22 3.30
C ALA A 19 20.68 25.36 1.96
N LYS A 20 21.94 25.84 2.04
CA LYS A 20 22.80 26.09 0.87
C LYS A 20 23.32 24.82 0.18
N ASN A 21 23.16 23.65 0.79
CA ASN A 21 23.79 22.39 0.35
C ASN A 21 22.82 21.33 -0.19
N VAL A 22 21.51 21.58 -0.18
CA VAL A 22 20.55 20.63 -0.75
C VAL A 22 20.59 20.73 -2.29
N PRO A 23 20.58 19.58 -3.01
CA PRO A 23 20.50 19.56 -4.47
C PRO A 23 19.18 20.17 -4.96
N PHE A 24 19.18 20.68 -6.20
CA PHE A 24 17.98 21.26 -6.82
C PHE A 24 17.02 20.20 -7.36
N ALA A 25 17.49 18.98 -7.56
CA ALA A 25 16.69 17.85 -7.99
C ALA A 25 16.89 16.69 -7.02
N GLY A 26 15.80 15.99 -6.69
CA GLY A 26 15.79 14.72 -5.98
C GLY A 26 15.44 13.53 -6.87
N THR A 27 15.04 13.79 -8.12
CA THR A 27 14.71 12.76 -9.11
C THR A 27 15.80 12.68 -10.19
N TRP A 28 15.98 11.51 -10.80
CA TRP A 28 17.02 11.33 -11.81
C TRP A 28 16.77 12.19 -13.07
N TRP A 29 15.50 12.46 -13.42
CA TRP A 29 15.13 13.32 -14.55
C TRP A 29 15.35 14.80 -14.24
N GLY A 30 15.08 15.24 -13.00
CA GLY A 30 15.44 16.59 -12.54
C GLY A 30 16.96 16.80 -12.56
N GLU A 31 17.74 15.79 -12.15
CA GLU A 31 19.20 15.84 -12.24
C GLU A 31 19.68 15.85 -13.69
N ALA A 32 19.05 15.06 -14.58
CA ALA A 32 19.38 15.06 -16.00
C ALA A 32 19.12 16.41 -16.66
N TRP A 33 18.02 17.08 -16.30
CA TRP A 33 17.75 18.45 -16.69
C TRP A 33 18.87 19.40 -16.23
N ILE A 34 19.26 19.35 -14.96
CA ILE A 34 20.37 20.17 -14.43
C ILE A 34 21.66 19.89 -15.19
N ARG A 35 21.99 18.63 -15.47
CA ARG A 35 23.18 18.26 -16.26
C ARG A 35 23.14 18.88 -17.65
N SER A 36 21.99 18.84 -18.34
CA SER A 36 21.82 19.50 -19.64
C SER A 36 22.04 21.01 -19.57
N VAL A 37 21.55 21.68 -18.52
CA VAL A 37 21.75 23.12 -18.30
C VAL A 37 23.24 23.42 -18.05
N GLU A 38 23.90 22.65 -17.19
CA GLU A 38 25.30 22.84 -16.82
C GLU A 38 26.27 22.58 -17.98
N GLN A 39 25.97 21.59 -18.82
CA GLN A 39 26.76 21.26 -20.00
C GLN A 39 26.51 22.22 -21.16
N GLY A 40 25.30 22.76 -21.28
CA GLY A 40 24.93 23.70 -22.35
C GLY A 40 25.32 25.16 -22.09
N ALA A 41 25.67 25.53 -20.85
CA ALA A 41 26.02 26.91 -20.52
C ALA A 41 27.50 27.22 -20.75
N ALA A 42 27.77 28.35 -21.40
CA ALA A 42 29.14 28.80 -21.65
C ALA A 42 29.87 29.34 -20.40
N ASP A 43 29.14 29.95 -19.46
CA ASP A 43 29.71 30.65 -18.31
C ASP A 43 29.23 30.05 -16.97
N ARG A 44 30.13 29.32 -16.31
CA ARG A 44 29.87 28.70 -15.00
C ARG A 44 29.64 29.73 -13.88
N ALA A 45 30.22 30.92 -13.96
CA ALA A 45 30.01 31.96 -12.97
C ALA A 45 28.60 32.56 -13.08
N ARG A 46 28.07 32.71 -14.30
CA ARG A 46 26.66 33.08 -14.54
C ARG A 46 25.71 32.02 -13.98
N LEU A 47 25.99 30.74 -14.23
CA LEU A 47 25.20 29.64 -13.65
C LEU A 47 25.21 29.66 -12.12
N SER A 48 26.37 29.89 -11.49
CA SER A 48 26.48 29.99 -10.04
C SER A 48 25.62 31.13 -9.47
N ARG A 49 25.60 32.30 -10.13
CA ARG A 49 24.71 33.42 -9.75
C ARG A 49 23.24 33.07 -9.95
N GLY A 50 22.89 32.41 -11.05
CA GLY A 50 21.52 31.94 -11.30
C GLY A 50 21.05 30.94 -10.25
N ARG A 51 21.92 30.01 -9.86
CA ARG A 51 21.67 29.07 -8.76
C ARG A 51 21.38 29.79 -7.45
N ALA A 52 22.15 30.83 -7.13
CA ALA A 52 21.90 31.66 -5.95
C ALA A 52 20.53 32.39 -6.02
N TYR A 53 20.12 32.86 -7.20
CA TYR A 53 18.82 33.49 -7.42
C TYR A 53 17.66 32.49 -7.27
N ALA A 54 17.80 31.27 -7.78
CA ALA A 54 16.79 30.23 -7.57
C ALA A 54 16.65 29.90 -6.06
N ARG A 55 17.78 29.72 -5.35
CA ARG A 55 17.76 29.47 -3.89
C ARG A 55 17.17 30.62 -3.07
N GLY A 56 17.34 31.85 -3.52
CA GLY A 56 16.78 33.03 -2.87
C GLY A 56 15.28 33.24 -3.13
N GLY A 57 14.62 32.36 -3.89
CA GLY A 57 13.20 32.48 -4.21
C GLY A 57 12.90 33.68 -5.10
N TYR A 58 13.82 34.06 -5.98
CA TYR A 58 13.64 35.20 -6.88
C TYR A 58 12.76 34.87 -8.09
N VAL A 59 12.53 33.59 -8.37
CA VAL A 59 11.64 33.11 -9.44
C VAL A 59 10.21 33.03 -8.87
N SER A 60 9.25 33.65 -9.55
CA SER A 60 7.83 33.52 -9.20
C SER A 60 7.27 32.16 -9.66
N GLY A 61 5.94 32.00 -9.64
CA GLY A 61 5.30 30.98 -10.44
C GLY A 61 5.68 31.11 -11.93
N ALA A 62 5.51 30.01 -12.66
CA ALA A 62 5.82 29.91 -14.09
C ALA A 62 4.58 29.52 -14.89
N THR A 63 4.64 29.72 -16.20
CA THR A 63 3.63 29.25 -17.15
C THR A 63 4.33 28.38 -18.16
N ALA A 64 3.91 27.12 -18.22
CA ALA A 64 4.40 26.13 -19.17
C ALA A 64 3.42 26.00 -20.35
N ALA A 65 3.96 25.84 -21.54
CA ALA A 65 3.23 25.52 -22.76
C ALA A 65 4.14 24.68 -23.67
N PRO A 66 3.61 24.04 -24.74
CA PRO A 66 4.42 23.37 -25.74
C PRO A 66 5.65 24.18 -26.16
N GLY A 67 6.83 23.62 -25.91
CA GLY A 67 8.12 24.19 -26.25
C GLY A 67 8.54 25.45 -25.48
N ARG A 68 7.81 25.87 -24.44
CA ARG A 68 8.12 27.10 -23.71
C ARG A 68 7.78 27.04 -22.22
N LEU A 69 8.71 27.51 -21.40
CA LEU A 69 8.48 27.84 -19.99
C LEU A 69 8.79 29.32 -19.75
N THR A 70 7.83 30.06 -19.19
CA THR A 70 7.96 31.50 -18.90
C THR A 70 7.81 31.76 -17.42
N ALA A 71 8.66 32.61 -16.82
CA ALA A 71 8.48 33.08 -15.44
C ALA A 71 8.89 34.54 -15.27
N SER A 72 8.37 35.17 -14.21
CA SER A 72 8.87 36.47 -13.75
C SER A 72 9.97 36.26 -12.71
N VAL A 73 11.11 36.91 -12.91
CA VAL A 73 12.28 36.78 -12.03
C VAL A 73 12.61 38.15 -11.45
N ARG A 74 12.54 38.25 -10.12
CA ARG A 74 12.94 39.46 -9.39
C ARG A 74 14.44 39.66 -9.54
N GLY A 75 14.84 40.92 -9.75
CA GLY A 75 16.24 41.30 -9.87
C GLY A 75 16.44 42.71 -9.35
N SER A 76 17.40 43.44 -9.92
CA SER A 76 17.76 44.79 -9.47
C SER A 76 16.73 45.88 -9.80
N ARG A 77 15.83 45.66 -10.77
CA ARG A 77 14.80 46.62 -11.16
C ARG A 77 13.51 46.39 -10.36
N PRO A 78 12.69 47.44 -10.11
CA PRO A 78 11.40 47.29 -9.46
C PRO A 78 10.44 46.36 -10.21
N ARG A 79 10.47 46.40 -11.55
CA ARG A 79 9.71 45.47 -12.40
C ARG A 79 10.50 44.17 -12.59
N PRO A 80 9.94 42.99 -12.26
CA PRO A 80 10.57 41.70 -12.52
C PRO A 80 10.92 41.51 -14.01
N TYR A 81 12.00 40.78 -14.27
CA TYR A 81 12.38 40.41 -15.63
C TYR A 81 11.55 39.20 -16.10
N ARG A 82 11.14 39.20 -17.36
CA ARG A 82 10.52 38.02 -17.97
C ARG A 82 11.62 37.11 -18.49
N ALA A 83 11.71 35.91 -17.94
CA ALA A 83 12.63 34.87 -18.38
C ALA A 83 11.85 33.77 -19.10
N ASP A 84 12.38 33.30 -20.21
CA ASP A 84 11.78 32.32 -21.09
C ASP A 84 12.84 31.24 -21.42
N ILE A 85 12.50 29.97 -21.18
CA ILE A 85 13.24 28.81 -21.66
C ILE A 85 12.43 28.21 -22.81
N ARG A 86 13.08 27.90 -23.93
CA ARG A 86 12.44 27.14 -25.01
C ARG A 86 13.14 25.82 -25.24
N LEU A 87 12.33 24.80 -25.53
CA LEU A 87 12.73 23.44 -25.84
C LEU A 87 12.01 23.02 -27.14
N GLY A 88 12.68 22.25 -28.00
CA GLY A 88 12.03 21.72 -29.19
C GLY A 88 10.87 20.78 -28.83
N VAL A 89 9.71 20.96 -29.45
CA VAL A 89 8.60 19.99 -29.34
C VAL A 89 8.93 18.75 -30.18
N LEU A 90 8.45 17.59 -29.75
CA LEU A 90 8.53 16.38 -30.55
C LEU A 90 7.59 16.47 -31.74
N THR A 91 7.96 15.84 -32.84
CA THR A 91 7.08 15.65 -33.99
C THR A 91 5.97 14.65 -33.65
N ASP A 92 4.88 14.66 -34.40
CA ASP A 92 3.81 13.67 -34.19
C ASP A 92 4.34 12.23 -34.33
N ALA A 93 5.24 11.96 -35.28
CA ALA A 93 5.88 10.65 -35.42
C ALA A 93 6.72 10.23 -34.21
N ALA A 94 7.44 11.18 -33.59
CA ALA A 94 8.18 10.92 -32.36
C ALA A 94 7.24 10.70 -31.17
N TRP A 95 6.11 11.40 -31.12
CA TRP A 95 5.05 11.13 -30.15
C TRP A 95 4.43 9.75 -30.31
N GLU A 96 4.15 9.31 -31.54
CA GLU A 96 3.66 7.95 -31.82
C GLU A 96 4.66 6.90 -31.33
N THR A 97 5.94 7.07 -31.65
CA THR A 97 7.02 6.16 -31.22
C THR A 97 7.13 6.11 -29.69
N PHE A 98 7.01 7.27 -29.02
CA PHE A 98 6.99 7.34 -27.56
C PHE A 98 5.80 6.57 -26.97
N LEU A 99 4.60 6.81 -27.50
CA LEU A 99 3.37 6.18 -27.03
C LEU A 99 3.38 4.66 -27.24
N GLU A 100 3.91 4.18 -28.37
CA GLU A 100 4.12 2.75 -28.62
C GLU A 100 5.11 2.13 -27.61
N THR A 101 6.21 2.83 -27.33
CA THR A 101 7.23 2.36 -26.36
C THR A 101 6.67 2.27 -24.93
N VAL A 102 5.83 3.22 -24.54
CA VAL A 102 5.10 3.18 -23.27
C VAL A 102 4.09 2.03 -23.28
N ALA A 103 3.27 1.92 -24.33
CA ALA A 103 2.19 0.93 -24.43
C ALA A 103 2.70 -0.51 -24.49
N ALA A 104 3.92 -0.73 -24.98
CA ALA A 104 4.55 -2.05 -25.03
C ALA A 104 4.74 -2.71 -23.65
N ARG A 105 4.75 -1.93 -22.56
CA ARG A 105 4.95 -2.45 -21.19
C ARG A 105 3.95 -1.81 -20.22
N PRO A 106 2.99 -2.58 -19.66
CA PRO A 106 2.01 -2.06 -18.69
C PRO A 106 2.64 -1.31 -17.50
N ALA A 107 3.84 -1.72 -17.07
CA ALA A 107 4.58 -1.04 -16.01
C ALA A 107 4.96 0.41 -16.36
N HIS A 108 5.23 0.73 -17.62
CA HIS A 108 5.52 2.12 -18.04
C HIS A 108 4.27 2.98 -18.02
N ILE A 109 3.12 2.42 -18.41
CA ILE A 109 1.83 3.11 -18.30
C ILE A 109 1.54 3.43 -16.83
N ALA A 110 1.64 2.43 -15.95
CA ALA A 110 1.40 2.61 -14.52
C ALA A 110 2.32 3.67 -13.93
N ALA A 111 3.63 3.61 -14.21
CA ALA A 111 4.58 4.60 -13.70
C ALA A 111 4.25 6.03 -14.16
N LEU A 112 3.91 6.24 -15.43
CA LEU A 112 3.50 7.57 -15.91
C LEU A 112 2.21 8.06 -15.23
N LEU A 113 1.23 7.18 -15.02
CA LEU A 113 0.00 7.53 -14.30
C LEU A 113 0.27 7.93 -12.83
N ASP A 114 1.31 7.36 -12.21
CA ASP A 114 1.78 7.72 -10.88
C ASP A 114 2.69 8.96 -10.86
N HIS A 115 2.78 9.70 -11.98
CA HIS A 115 3.69 10.83 -12.15
C HIS A 115 5.17 10.46 -11.89
N ASP A 116 5.56 9.26 -12.29
CA ASP A 116 6.94 8.77 -12.27
C ASP A 116 7.48 8.60 -13.70
N MET A 117 8.80 8.71 -13.85
CA MET A 117 9.49 8.47 -15.12
C MET A 117 10.61 7.45 -14.88
N PRO A 118 10.38 6.14 -15.05
CA PRO A 118 11.42 5.14 -14.83
C PRO A 118 12.61 5.35 -15.77
N PRO A 119 13.87 5.20 -15.31
CA PRO A 119 15.05 5.26 -16.17
C PRO A 119 14.94 4.34 -17.39
N GLU A 120 14.37 3.15 -17.21
CA GLU A 120 14.20 2.14 -18.26
C GLU A 120 13.24 2.62 -19.35
N LEU A 121 12.22 3.41 -19.00
CA LEU A 121 11.34 4.03 -19.99
C LEU A 121 12.11 5.04 -20.82
N ALA A 122 12.90 5.91 -20.17
CA ALA A 122 13.70 6.90 -20.87
C ALA A 122 14.73 6.25 -21.80
N GLU A 123 15.44 5.23 -21.33
CA GLU A 123 16.39 4.44 -22.13
C GLU A 123 15.70 3.76 -23.32
N ALA A 124 14.53 3.15 -23.11
CA ALA A 124 13.78 2.51 -24.19
C ALA A 124 13.32 3.53 -25.24
N THR A 125 12.82 4.70 -24.82
CA THR A 125 12.40 5.75 -25.74
C THR A 125 13.58 6.35 -26.50
N GLU A 126 14.74 6.53 -25.85
CA GLU A 126 15.94 7.02 -26.50
C GLU A 126 16.50 6.00 -27.51
N ALA A 127 16.47 4.70 -27.18
CA ALA A 127 16.82 3.63 -28.12
C ALA A 127 15.88 3.58 -29.34
N ALA A 128 14.62 3.97 -29.17
CA ALA A 128 13.65 4.16 -30.25
C ALA A 128 13.80 5.50 -31.00
N GLY A 129 14.81 6.31 -30.67
CA GLY A 129 15.09 7.59 -31.32
C GLY A 129 14.30 8.78 -30.77
N VAL A 130 13.59 8.61 -29.66
CA VAL A 130 12.84 9.68 -29.00
C VAL A 130 13.53 10.12 -27.72
N ARG A 131 14.09 11.32 -27.74
CA ARG A 131 14.73 11.91 -26.56
C ARG A 131 13.78 12.87 -25.85
N LEU A 132 13.35 12.51 -24.65
CA LEU A 132 12.51 13.38 -23.81
C LEU A 132 13.30 14.51 -23.15
N LEU A 133 14.40 14.18 -22.49
CA LEU A 133 15.22 15.15 -21.77
C LEU A 133 16.09 15.97 -22.73
N PRO A 134 16.33 17.26 -22.48
CA PRO A 134 17.12 18.07 -23.38
C PRO A 134 18.57 17.59 -23.48
N ALA A 135 19.15 17.69 -24.68
CA ALA A 135 20.59 17.59 -24.87
C ALA A 135 21.31 18.88 -24.42
N ALA A 136 22.60 18.77 -24.13
CA ALA A 136 23.44 19.95 -23.92
C ALA A 136 23.37 20.89 -25.14
N GLY A 137 22.99 22.15 -24.91
CA GLY A 137 22.83 23.17 -25.96
C GLY A 137 21.48 23.14 -26.71
N GLU A 138 20.57 22.21 -26.41
CA GLU A 138 19.23 22.18 -27.03
C GLU A 138 18.31 23.29 -26.49
N LEU A 139 18.53 23.70 -25.23
CA LEU A 139 17.74 24.74 -24.58
C LEU A 139 18.16 26.11 -25.12
N THR A 140 17.16 26.91 -25.50
CA THR A 140 17.38 28.32 -25.90
C THR A 140 16.78 29.25 -24.87
N TRP A 141 17.47 30.37 -24.64
CA TRP A 141 17.24 31.24 -23.50
C TRP A 141 16.85 32.63 -23.96
N GLN A 142 15.82 33.21 -23.35
CA GLN A 142 15.46 34.61 -23.57
C GLN A 142 15.15 35.27 -22.24
N CYS A 143 15.62 36.49 -22.07
CA CYS A 143 15.32 37.27 -20.87
C CYS A 143 15.18 38.75 -21.22
N SER A 144 14.24 39.45 -20.59
CA SER A 144 14.05 40.89 -20.77
C SER A 144 15.11 41.74 -20.05
N CYS A 145 16.21 41.15 -19.57
CA CYS A 145 17.28 41.87 -18.89
C CYS A 145 18.33 42.36 -19.90
N PRO A 146 19.08 43.43 -19.60
CA PRO A 146 20.12 43.95 -20.50
C PRO A 146 21.39 43.09 -20.50
N ASP A 147 21.37 41.91 -19.88
CA ASP A 147 22.50 40.98 -19.82
C ASP A 147 22.45 40.07 -21.06
N ASP A 148 23.50 40.14 -21.88
CA ASP A 148 23.70 39.38 -23.13
C ASP A 148 24.24 37.96 -22.89
N GLY A 149 24.34 37.54 -21.63
CA GLY A 149 24.78 36.20 -21.26
C GLY A 149 23.90 35.08 -21.75
N ASP A 150 24.53 33.96 -22.05
CA ASP A 150 23.89 32.76 -22.55
C ASP A 150 24.18 31.53 -21.67
N PRO A 151 23.35 31.22 -20.64
CA PRO A 151 22.23 32.01 -20.12
C PRO A 151 22.65 33.16 -19.18
N CYS A 152 21.82 34.20 -19.10
CA CYS A 152 21.92 35.23 -18.05
C CYS A 152 21.52 34.65 -16.68
N LYS A 153 21.85 35.34 -15.58
CA LYS A 153 21.53 34.84 -14.22
C LYS A 153 20.03 34.61 -13.98
N HIS A 154 19.13 35.35 -14.64
CA HIS A 154 17.69 35.25 -14.42
C HIS A 154 17.09 34.00 -15.07
N VAL A 155 17.43 33.74 -16.34
CA VAL A 155 16.96 32.52 -17.02
C VAL A 155 17.69 31.28 -16.52
N ALA A 156 18.95 31.40 -16.07
CA ALA A 156 19.62 30.35 -15.32
C ALA A 156 18.88 30.03 -14.00
N ALA A 157 18.36 31.04 -13.29
CA ALA A 157 17.55 30.81 -12.10
C ALA A 157 16.26 30.04 -12.42
N LEU A 158 15.56 30.42 -13.51
CA LEU A 158 14.41 29.67 -14.00
C LEU A 158 14.79 28.22 -14.37
N ALA A 159 15.96 28.00 -14.98
CA ALA A 159 16.41 26.67 -15.36
C ALA A 159 16.64 25.75 -14.15
N PHE A 160 17.23 26.28 -13.06
CA PHE A 160 17.34 25.53 -11.80
C PHE A 160 15.99 25.30 -11.14
N GLU A 161 15.08 26.27 -11.17
CA GLU A 161 13.73 26.11 -10.62
C GLU A 161 12.90 25.10 -11.43
N THR A 162 13.17 24.98 -12.73
CA THR A 162 12.51 24.00 -13.62
C THR A 162 12.79 22.57 -13.17
N ALA A 163 14.01 22.28 -12.71
CA ALA A 163 14.34 20.96 -12.15
C ALA A 163 13.43 20.60 -10.96
N ARG A 164 13.11 21.58 -10.12
CA ARG A 164 12.21 21.40 -8.97
C ARG A 164 10.75 21.27 -9.39
N PHE A 165 10.33 21.95 -10.45
CA PHE A 165 9.00 21.74 -11.02
C PHE A 165 8.88 20.32 -11.60
N LEU A 166 9.92 19.86 -12.31
CA LEU A 166 10.00 18.50 -12.86
C LEU A 166 10.00 17.43 -11.77
N ASP A 167 10.70 17.64 -10.66
CA ASP A 167 10.69 16.73 -9.50
C ASP A 167 9.28 16.52 -8.92
N ARG A 168 8.43 17.56 -8.99
CA ARG A 168 7.05 17.47 -8.48
C ARG A 168 6.10 16.81 -9.47
N ASP A 169 6.38 16.96 -10.77
CA ASP A 169 5.55 16.40 -11.83
C ASP A 169 6.33 16.28 -13.15
N PRO A 170 6.73 15.06 -13.57
CA PRO A 170 7.44 14.84 -14.82
C PRO A 170 6.59 15.15 -16.07
N PHE A 171 5.27 15.28 -15.95
CA PHE A 171 4.42 15.63 -17.10
C PHE A 171 4.66 17.06 -17.58
N LEU A 172 5.30 17.90 -16.76
CA LEU A 172 5.84 19.16 -17.24
C LEU A 172 6.80 18.96 -18.43
N LEU A 173 7.64 17.91 -18.42
CA LEU A 173 8.54 17.63 -19.54
C LEU A 173 7.75 17.25 -20.81
N LEU A 174 6.72 16.43 -20.65
CA LEU A 174 5.85 16.00 -21.74
C LEU A 174 5.08 17.18 -22.34
N LEU A 175 4.61 18.10 -21.49
CA LEU A 175 4.00 19.35 -21.91
C LEU A 175 4.99 20.21 -22.71
N LEU A 176 6.23 20.38 -22.21
CA LEU A 176 7.27 21.10 -22.94
C LEU A 176 7.63 20.41 -24.26
N ARG A 177 7.50 19.09 -24.37
CA ARG A 177 7.67 18.32 -25.61
C ARG A 177 6.42 18.30 -26.50
N GLY A 178 5.29 18.86 -26.06
CA GLY A 178 4.15 19.20 -26.92
C GLY A 178 2.84 18.47 -26.65
N ARG A 179 2.71 17.63 -25.60
CA ARG A 179 1.45 16.98 -25.24
C ARG A 179 1.08 17.23 -23.79
N SER A 180 -0.20 17.52 -23.55
CA SER A 180 -0.72 17.67 -22.19
C SER A 180 -0.87 16.33 -21.46
N ALA A 181 -1.07 16.40 -20.15
CA ALA A 181 -1.38 15.23 -19.31
C ALA A 181 -2.63 14.48 -19.81
N ASP A 182 -3.66 15.24 -20.17
CA ASP A 182 -4.95 14.71 -20.60
C ASP A 182 -4.82 14.03 -21.97
N GLU A 183 -4.13 14.68 -22.92
CA GLU A 183 -3.86 14.11 -24.25
C GLU A 183 -3.09 12.78 -24.13
N LEU A 184 -2.04 12.75 -23.31
CA LEU A 184 -1.27 11.55 -23.05
C LEU A 184 -2.13 10.44 -22.45
N SER A 185 -2.93 10.77 -21.44
CA SER A 185 -3.76 9.79 -20.73
C SER A 185 -4.82 9.19 -21.66
N GLU A 186 -5.46 10.01 -22.48
CA GLU A 186 -6.39 9.55 -23.52
C GLU A 186 -5.70 8.66 -24.56
N ASP A 187 -4.51 9.06 -25.03
CA ASP A 187 -3.73 8.31 -26.01
C ASP A 187 -3.30 6.94 -25.49
N LEU A 188 -2.85 6.87 -24.25
CA LEU A 188 -2.47 5.63 -23.59
C LEU A 188 -3.69 4.75 -23.30
N ALA A 189 -4.81 5.33 -22.88
CA ALA A 189 -6.06 4.59 -22.67
C ALA A 189 -6.56 3.93 -23.97
N ARG A 190 -6.55 4.68 -25.09
CA ARG A 190 -6.92 4.14 -26.41
C ARG A 190 -6.01 2.99 -26.83
N ARG A 191 -4.70 3.13 -26.68
CA ARG A 191 -3.72 2.09 -27.06
C ARG A 191 -3.80 0.88 -26.16
N ASN A 192 -3.98 1.06 -24.86
CA ASN A 192 -4.15 -0.06 -23.94
C ASN A 192 -5.43 -0.86 -24.26
N ALA A 193 -6.52 -0.17 -24.61
CA ALA A 193 -7.75 -0.84 -25.08
C ALA A 193 -7.52 -1.62 -26.39
N ALA A 194 -6.78 -1.06 -27.35
CA ALA A 194 -6.43 -1.74 -28.60
C ALA A 194 -5.50 -2.94 -28.38
N HIS A 195 -4.52 -2.82 -27.49
CA HIS A 195 -3.65 -3.92 -27.09
C HIS A 195 -4.42 -5.01 -26.35
N ALA A 196 -5.36 -4.67 -25.46
CA ALA A 196 -6.22 -5.64 -24.80
C ALA A 196 -7.11 -6.39 -25.80
N ALA A 197 -7.66 -5.69 -26.81
CA ALA A 197 -8.41 -6.31 -27.89
C ALA A 197 -7.55 -7.27 -28.73
N SER A 198 -6.31 -6.87 -29.05
CA SER A 198 -5.37 -7.67 -29.86
C SER A 198 -4.76 -8.84 -29.08
N ALA A 199 -4.48 -8.66 -27.80
CA ALA A 199 -3.99 -9.72 -26.90
C ALA A 199 -5.07 -10.79 -26.65
N GLY A 200 -6.35 -10.43 -26.76
CA GLY A 200 -7.47 -11.36 -26.81
C GLY A 200 -7.43 -12.33 -27.99
N GLU A 201 -6.61 -12.10 -29.02
CA GLU A 201 -6.42 -13.02 -30.14
C GLU A 201 -5.37 -14.12 -29.85
N HIS A 202 -4.46 -13.91 -28.90
CA HIS A 202 -3.50 -14.93 -28.45
C HIS A 202 -4.04 -15.68 -27.22
N ARG A 203 -4.89 -16.68 -27.51
CA ARG A 203 -5.54 -17.63 -26.59
C ARG A 203 -6.75 -17.08 -25.82
N ALA A 204 -7.69 -16.45 -26.52
CA ALA A 204 -9.09 -16.59 -26.11
C ALA A 204 -9.47 -18.09 -26.17
N PRO A 205 -10.10 -18.67 -25.13
CA PRO A 205 -10.92 -19.86 -25.36
C PRO A 205 -11.90 -19.52 -26.50
N ALA A 206 -12.19 -20.49 -27.37
CA ALA A 206 -13.11 -20.29 -28.49
C ALA A 206 -14.32 -19.49 -27.98
N PRO A 207 -14.73 -18.41 -28.69
CA PRO A 207 -15.76 -17.50 -28.19
C PRO A 207 -16.97 -18.35 -27.81
N THR A 208 -17.22 -18.46 -26.51
CA THR A 208 -18.39 -19.16 -26.02
C THR A 208 -19.57 -18.43 -26.63
N PRO A 209 -20.51 -19.10 -27.31
CA PRO A 209 -21.67 -18.42 -27.85
C PRO A 209 -22.34 -17.62 -26.74
N THR A 210 -22.31 -16.30 -26.85
CA THR A 210 -22.94 -15.40 -25.89
C THR A 210 -24.26 -14.90 -26.45
N VAL A 211 -25.19 -14.60 -25.55
CA VAL A 211 -26.45 -13.91 -25.86
C VAL A 211 -26.43 -12.55 -25.19
N GLY A 212 -27.00 -11.54 -25.84
CA GLY A 212 -27.11 -10.21 -25.25
C GLY A 212 -27.93 -10.27 -23.95
N ALA A 213 -27.51 -9.53 -22.91
CA ALA A 213 -28.15 -9.58 -21.60
C ALA A 213 -29.66 -9.33 -21.66
N ALA A 214 -30.11 -8.37 -22.47
CA ALA A 214 -31.54 -8.10 -22.66
C ALA A 214 -32.30 -9.32 -23.22
N ALA A 215 -31.72 -10.05 -24.17
CA ALA A 215 -32.31 -11.27 -24.72
C ALA A 215 -32.33 -12.40 -23.68
N ALA A 216 -31.23 -12.56 -22.92
CA ALA A 216 -31.13 -13.55 -21.84
C ALA A 216 -32.16 -13.31 -20.71
N PHE A 217 -32.42 -12.05 -20.36
CA PHE A 217 -33.40 -11.70 -19.33
C PHE A 217 -34.85 -11.63 -19.86
N SER A 218 -35.04 -11.60 -21.18
CA SER A 218 -36.38 -11.61 -21.80
C SER A 218 -37.00 -13.00 -21.90
N ASP A 219 -36.20 -14.07 -21.78
CA ASP A 219 -36.68 -15.44 -21.76
C ASP A 219 -37.31 -15.77 -20.38
N PRO A 220 -38.63 -16.02 -20.30
CA PRO A 220 -39.28 -16.40 -19.05
C PRO A 220 -38.91 -17.82 -18.59
N THR A 221 -38.37 -18.65 -19.47
CA THR A 221 -37.95 -20.03 -19.17
C THR A 221 -36.48 -20.06 -18.80
N ARG A 222 -36.21 -20.16 -17.49
CA ARG A 222 -34.84 -20.30 -16.98
C ARG A 222 -34.46 -21.77 -16.94
N PRO A 223 -33.29 -22.17 -17.49
CA PRO A 223 -32.80 -23.52 -17.28
C PRO A 223 -32.58 -23.76 -15.78
N PRO A 224 -32.67 -25.01 -15.31
CA PRO A 224 -32.31 -25.34 -13.93
C PRO A 224 -30.86 -24.92 -13.67
N LEU A 225 -30.59 -24.44 -12.46
CA LEU A 225 -29.23 -24.11 -12.06
C LEU A 225 -28.36 -25.37 -12.20
N PRO A 226 -27.12 -25.24 -12.71
CA PRO A 226 -26.19 -26.36 -12.70
C PRO A 226 -25.93 -26.80 -11.25
N GLU A 227 -25.58 -28.07 -11.07
CA GLU A 227 -25.18 -28.55 -9.76
C GLU A 227 -24.00 -27.72 -9.23
N PRO A 228 -23.97 -27.40 -7.92
CA PRO A 228 -22.86 -26.68 -7.33
C PRO A 228 -21.54 -27.42 -7.59
N LEU A 229 -20.50 -26.65 -7.91
CA LEU A 229 -19.16 -27.22 -8.00
C LEU A 229 -18.74 -27.79 -6.63
N PRO A 230 -18.01 -28.91 -6.60
CA PRO A 230 -17.48 -29.43 -5.36
C PRO A 230 -16.55 -28.38 -4.71
N PRO A 231 -16.56 -28.25 -3.37
CA PRO A 231 -15.67 -27.33 -2.68
C PRO A 231 -14.21 -27.69 -2.96
N PRO A 232 -13.30 -26.70 -3.05
CA PRO A 232 -11.89 -26.99 -3.21
C PRO A 232 -11.34 -27.76 -1.99
N PRO A 233 -10.29 -28.59 -2.16
CA PRO A 233 -9.77 -29.44 -1.08
C PRO A 233 -9.11 -28.64 0.06
N ALA A 234 -8.73 -27.40 -0.19
CA ALA A 234 -8.12 -26.51 0.79
C ALA A 234 -8.54 -25.04 0.53
N PRO A 235 -8.48 -24.18 1.55
CA PRO A 235 -8.64 -22.74 1.37
C PRO A 235 -7.67 -22.15 0.35
N GLY A 236 -8.14 -21.13 -0.37
CA GLY A 236 -7.28 -20.31 -1.22
C GLY A 236 -6.21 -19.58 -0.40
N HIS A 237 -5.14 -19.17 -1.05
CA HIS A 237 -4.09 -18.33 -0.48
C HIS A 237 -3.95 -17.05 -1.30
N SER A 238 -3.51 -15.97 -0.67
CA SER A 238 -3.16 -14.76 -1.40
C SER A 238 -2.10 -15.08 -2.45
N SER A 239 -2.30 -14.59 -3.67
CA SER A 239 -1.20 -14.46 -4.63
C SER A 239 -0.18 -13.45 -4.07
N ALA A 240 1.08 -13.55 -4.48
CA ALA A 240 2.08 -12.55 -4.12
C ALA A 240 1.58 -11.18 -4.59
N LEU A 241 1.33 -10.28 -3.63
CA LEU A 241 1.01 -8.90 -3.96
C LEU A 241 2.27 -8.28 -4.57
N PRO A 242 2.17 -7.61 -5.73
CA PRO A 242 3.32 -6.90 -6.29
C PRO A 242 3.80 -5.86 -5.28
N ASP A 243 5.11 -5.77 -5.08
CA ASP A 243 5.69 -4.69 -4.29
C ASP A 243 5.26 -3.35 -4.89
N PRO A 244 4.82 -2.37 -4.08
CA PRO A 244 4.50 -1.04 -4.60
C PRO A 244 5.77 -0.45 -5.24
N PRO A 245 5.70 0.04 -6.50
CA PRO A 245 6.85 0.59 -7.18
C PRO A 245 7.43 1.78 -6.39
N GLY A 246 8.75 1.79 -6.20
CA GLY A 246 9.47 2.97 -5.68
C GLY A 246 9.68 3.07 -4.16
N THR A 247 9.42 2.03 -3.35
CA THR A 247 9.78 2.08 -1.92
C THR A 247 11.22 1.59 -1.70
N PRO A 248 12.23 2.46 -1.48
CA PRO A 248 13.54 1.98 -1.07
C PRO A 248 13.41 1.22 0.26
N ALA A 249 14.18 0.14 0.40
CA ALA A 249 14.18 -0.77 1.56
C ALA A 249 14.40 -0.08 2.93
N ASN A 250 14.71 1.22 2.95
CA ASN A 250 15.01 2.02 4.14
C ASN A 250 14.07 3.23 4.37
N ARG A 251 12.93 3.36 3.68
CA ARG A 251 11.95 4.42 4.00
C ARG A 251 10.51 3.90 4.17
N ARG A 252 10.36 2.85 4.99
CA ARG A 252 9.05 2.42 5.54
C ARG A 252 8.71 3.22 6.82
N ALA A 253 8.43 4.51 6.69
CA ALA A 253 7.85 5.30 7.77
C ALA A 253 7.25 6.61 7.25
N ALA A 254 5.99 6.55 6.80
CA ALA A 254 4.92 7.52 7.05
C ALA A 254 3.85 7.41 5.95
N ALA A 255 2.67 6.90 6.35
CA ALA A 255 1.39 7.06 5.64
C ALA A 255 1.18 6.35 4.29
N ASP A 256 1.61 5.08 4.15
CA ASP A 256 0.97 4.20 3.16
C ASP A 256 -0.29 3.58 3.81
N PRO A 257 -1.52 3.84 3.31
CA PRO A 257 -2.75 3.35 3.92
C PRO A 257 -2.95 1.83 3.83
N LEU A 258 -2.14 1.10 3.04
CA LEU A 258 -2.29 -0.32 2.81
C LEU A 258 -0.99 -1.08 3.09
N ASP A 259 -0.86 -1.64 4.30
CA ASP A 259 0.24 -2.56 4.64
C ASP A 259 0.07 -3.87 3.84
N PRO A 260 0.99 -4.23 2.93
CA PRO A 260 0.85 -5.43 2.08
C PRO A 260 0.76 -6.72 2.90
N ASP A 261 1.46 -6.80 4.04
CA ASP A 261 1.41 -7.96 4.92
C ASP A 261 0.03 -8.07 5.60
N ALA A 262 -0.58 -6.93 5.95
CA ALA A 262 -1.94 -6.88 6.48
C ALA A 262 -2.98 -7.24 5.41
N LEU A 263 -2.80 -6.80 4.17
CA LEU A 263 -3.70 -7.14 3.06
C LEU A 263 -3.63 -8.63 2.72
N ALA A 264 -2.43 -9.19 2.58
CA ALA A 264 -2.24 -10.62 2.34
C ALA A 264 -2.85 -11.48 3.45
N PHE A 265 -2.77 -11.00 4.70
CA PHE A 265 -3.44 -11.60 5.84
C PHE A 265 -4.96 -11.60 5.68
N LEU A 266 -5.58 -10.46 5.40
CA LEU A 266 -7.04 -10.34 5.23
C LEU A 266 -7.57 -11.22 4.08
N VAL A 267 -6.83 -11.29 2.96
CA VAL A 267 -7.17 -12.18 1.83
C VAL A 267 -7.15 -13.65 2.25
N THR A 268 -6.13 -14.04 3.03
CA THR A 268 -5.99 -15.42 3.50
C THR A 268 -7.10 -15.79 4.49
N ASP A 269 -7.43 -14.91 5.44
CA ASP A 269 -8.55 -15.12 6.37
C ASP A 269 -9.90 -15.21 5.64
N ALA A 270 -10.16 -14.33 4.67
CA ALA A 270 -11.37 -14.36 3.86
C ALA A 270 -11.52 -15.66 3.06
N ALA A 271 -10.42 -16.15 2.48
CA ALA A 271 -10.40 -17.41 1.75
C ALA A 271 -10.65 -18.63 2.66
N ALA A 272 -10.12 -18.61 3.89
CA ALA A 272 -10.38 -19.65 4.90
C ALA A 272 -11.86 -19.69 5.30
N ARG A 273 -12.46 -18.54 5.60
CA ARG A 273 -13.89 -18.47 5.95
C ARG A 273 -14.79 -18.92 4.81
N ALA A 274 -14.50 -18.50 3.58
CA ALA A 274 -15.26 -18.93 2.42
C ALA A 274 -15.21 -20.46 2.25
N HIS A 275 -14.06 -21.07 2.51
CA HIS A 275 -13.90 -22.53 2.48
C HIS A 275 -14.70 -23.23 3.58
N ASP A 276 -14.68 -22.71 4.82
CA ASP A 276 -15.48 -23.26 5.92
C ASP A 276 -16.99 -23.19 5.63
N CYS A 277 -17.44 -22.13 4.95
CA CYS A 277 -18.83 -21.98 4.52
C CYS A 277 -19.21 -23.01 3.45
N LEU A 278 -18.31 -23.24 2.48
CA LEU A 278 -18.53 -24.20 1.40
C LEU A 278 -18.51 -25.66 1.90
N THR A 279 -17.75 -25.95 2.95
CA THR A 279 -17.63 -27.31 3.51
C THR A 279 -18.60 -27.59 4.66
N GLY A 280 -19.38 -26.60 5.09
CA GLY A 280 -20.31 -26.71 6.22
C GLY A 280 -19.62 -26.86 7.58
N ALA A 281 -18.34 -26.50 7.68
CA ALA A 281 -17.57 -26.57 8.92
C ALA A 281 -17.90 -25.44 9.91
N ALA A 282 -18.46 -24.32 9.42
CA ALA A 282 -18.85 -23.18 10.23
C ALA A 282 -20.38 -23.07 10.42
N SER A 283 -20.82 -22.88 11.67
CA SER A 283 -22.22 -22.56 11.99
C SER A 283 -22.62 -21.13 11.58
N SER A 284 -21.65 -20.21 11.45
CA SER A 284 -21.85 -18.86 10.93
C SER A 284 -20.59 -18.36 10.18
N PRO A 285 -20.70 -17.90 8.92
CA PRO A 285 -19.59 -17.37 8.12
C PRO A 285 -18.90 -16.12 8.71
N LEU A 286 -19.69 -15.31 9.41
CA LEU A 286 -19.38 -13.93 9.76
C LEU A 286 -20.00 -13.63 11.12
N PRO A 287 -19.40 -14.10 12.22
CA PRO A 287 -19.89 -13.74 13.53
C PRO A 287 -19.71 -12.22 13.70
N GLU A 288 -20.78 -11.50 14.02
CA GLU A 288 -20.72 -10.09 14.40
C GLU A 288 -20.07 -9.98 15.79
N LEU A 289 -18.75 -10.11 15.81
CA LEU A 289 -17.95 -9.99 17.03
C LEU A 289 -17.56 -8.53 17.25
N PRO A 290 -17.57 -8.04 18.50
CA PRO A 290 -16.91 -6.78 18.84
C PRO A 290 -15.42 -6.83 18.51
N SER A 291 -14.78 -5.67 18.38
CA SER A 291 -13.38 -5.55 17.93
C SER A 291 -12.39 -6.42 18.71
N TRP A 292 -12.53 -6.49 20.04
CA TRP A 292 -11.64 -7.30 20.89
C TRP A 292 -11.82 -8.81 20.68
N PRO A 293 -13.02 -9.41 20.83
CA PRO A 293 -13.24 -10.81 20.49
C PRO A 293 -12.84 -11.17 19.05
N ASP A 294 -13.03 -10.27 18.08
CA ASP A 294 -12.61 -10.52 16.70
C ASP A 294 -11.09 -10.54 16.54
N ALA A 295 -10.37 -9.62 17.18
CA ALA A 295 -8.91 -9.62 17.22
C ALA A 295 -8.36 -10.90 17.87
N VAL A 296 -8.99 -11.36 18.96
CA VAL A 296 -8.65 -12.62 19.63
C VAL A 296 -8.84 -13.81 18.70
N ARG A 297 -9.99 -13.87 18.00
CA ARG A 297 -10.27 -14.91 17.00
C ARG A 297 -9.21 -14.92 15.90
N LEU A 298 -8.90 -13.76 15.30
CA LEU A 298 -7.86 -13.62 14.27
C LEU A 298 -6.50 -14.12 14.76
N ALA A 299 -6.07 -13.70 15.96
CA ALA A 299 -4.83 -14.12 16.58
C ALA A 299 -4.79 -15.63 16.91
N ALA A 300 -5.94 -16.23 17.21
CA ALA A 300 -6.05 -17.65 17.53
C ALA A 300 -6.00 -18.56 16.29
N THR A 301 -6.63 -18.14 15.18
CA THR A 301 -6.76 -18.93 13.95
C THR A 301 -5.64 -18.71 12.95
N HIS A 302 -4.81 -17.67 13.14
CA HIS A 302 -3.69 -17.37 12.26
C HIS A 302 -2.34 -17.39 13.00
N PRO A 303 -1.74 -18.57 13.21
CA PRO A 303 -0.46 -18.71 13.90
C PRO A 303 0.67 -17.86 13.31
N ARG A 304 0.59 -17.51 12.02
CA ARG A 304 1.58 -16.65 11.34
C ARG A 304 1.61 -15.21 11.87
N LEU A 305 0.56 -14.74 12.56
CA LEU A 305 0.59 -13.46 13.28
C LEU A 305 1.56 -13.50 14.47
N CYS A 306 1.69 -14.66 15.12
CA CYS A 306 2.64 -14.87 16.19
C CYS A 306 4.00 -15.22 15.57
N GLY A 307 4.97 -14.30 15.61
CA GLY A 307 6.31 -14.54 15.09
C GLY A 307 7.05 -15.67 15.82
N ARG A 308 8.26 -16.02 15.35
CA ARG A 308 9.14 -17.02 15.97
C ARG A 308 9.70 -16.51 17.32
N GLY A 309 8.86 -16.45 18.35
CA GLY A 309 9.24 -16.10 19.73
C GLY A 309 9.11 -14.62 20.11
N THR A 310 8.77 -13.74 19.17
CA THR A 310 8.40 -12.33 19.40
C THR A 310 7.13 -12.00 18.62
N PHE A 311 6.23 -11.18 19.18
CA PHE A 311 5.01 -10.74 18.49
C PHE A 311 5.38 -10.01 17.19
N SER A 312 4.74 -10.35 16.07
CA SER A 312 4.96 -9.62 14.82
C SER A 312 4.46 -8.18 14.94
N ARG A 313 4.92 -7.28 14.06
CA ARG A 313 4.39 -5.91 14.00
C ARG A 313 2.87 -5.90 13.78
N LEU A 314 2.37 -6.78 12.91
CA LEU A 314 0.96 -6.93 12.62
C LEU A 314 0.16 -7.38 13.85
N PHE A 315 0.73 -8.28 14.66
CA PHE A 315 0.12 -8.70 15.92
C PHE A 315 0.06 -7.57 16.95
N ALA A 316 1.11 -6.76 17.04
CA ALA A 316 1.12 -5.60 17.91
C ALA A 316 0.07 -4.56 17.49
N HIS A 317 -0.02 -4.26 16.19
CA HIS A 317 -1.03 -3.34 15.65
C HIS A 317 -2.46 -3.86 15.85
N LEU A 318 -2.68 -5.17 15.70
CA LEU A 318 -3.98 -5.79 15.94
C LEU A 318 -4.42 -5.63 17.40
N ALA A 319 -3.51 -5.86 18.35
CA ALA A 319 -3.79 -5.66 19.77
C ALA A 319 -4.14 -4.20 20.10
N GLU A 320 -3.30 -3.26 19.63
CA GLU A 320 -3.49 -1.83 19.88
C GLU A 320 -4.80 -1.31 19.24
N GLY A 321 -5.08 -1.70 17.99
CA GLY A 321 -6.30 -1.32 17.29
C GLY A 321 -7.57 -1.88 17.92
N ALA A 322 -7.47 -3.00 18.65
CA ALA A 322 -8.57 -3.59 19.41
C ALA A 322 -8.66 -3.06 20.86
N GLY A 323 -7.73 -2.19 21.30
CA GLY A 323 -7.72 -1.58 22.62
C GLY A 323 -7.02 -2.38 23.72
N GLY A 324 -6.15 -3.33 23.37
CA GLY A 324 -5.39 -4.14 24.33
C GLY A 324 -3.90 -4.23 24.03
N THR A 325 -3.16 -4.92 24.89
CA THR A 325 -1.72 -5.18 24.73
C THR A 325 -1.47 -6.50 24.01
N SER A 326 -0.29 -6.65 23.39
CA SER A 326 0.08 -7.93 22.75
C SER A 326 0.10 -9.10 23.74
N ALA A 327 0.45 -8.86 25.01
CA ALA A 327 0.44 -9.91 26.03
C ALA A 327 -1.00 -10.38 26.35
N GLU A 328 -1.94 -9.43 26.49
CA GLU A 328 -3.37 -9.73 26.67
C GLU A 328 -3.94 -10.47 25.47
N LEU A 329 -3.66 -9.99 24.25
CA LEU A 329 -4.12 -10.64 23.03
C LEU A 329 -3.57 -12.07 22.91
N ALA A 330 -2.31 -12.30 23.26
CA ALA A 330 -1.70 -13.63 23.22
C ALA A 330 -2.35 -14.60 24.21
N ARG A 331 -2.65 -14.12 25.42
CA ARG A 331 -3.33 -14.89 26.47
C ARG A 331 -4.78 -15.21 26.06
N ALA A 332 -5.49 -14.22 25.53
CA ALA A 332 -6.85 -14.38 25.02
C ALA A 332 -6.90 -15.33 23.81
N ALA A 333 -5.95 -15.23 22.88
CA ALA A 333 -5.84 -16.15 21.75
C ALA A 333 -5.53 -17.58 22.20
N ALA A 334 -4.74 -17.77 23.27
CA ALA A 334 -4.53 -19.08 23.87
C ALA A 334 -5.82 -19.63 24.51
N ALA A 335 -6.62 -18.79 25.15
CA ALA A 335 -7.91 -19.18 25.71
C ALA A 335 -8.88 -19.58 24.57
N TRP A 336 -8.97 -18.76 23.52
CA TRP A 336 -9.78 -19.08 22.35
C TRP A 336 -9.41 -20.43 21.72
N ARG A 337 -8.13 -20.81 21.66
CA ARG A 337 -7.72 -22.14 21.18
C ARG A 337 -8.16 -23.29 22.09
N GLN A 338 -8.42 -23.03 23.37
CA GLN A 338 -8.87 -24.05 24.33
C GLN A 338 -10.36 -24.38 24.20
N GLY A 339 -11.21 -23.41 23.80
CA GLY A 339 -12.66 -23.63 23.68
C GLY A 339 -13.46 -22.48 23.06
N GLY A 340 -12.86 -21.68 22.18
CA GLY A 340 -13.52 -20.60 21.45
C GLY A 340 -13.99 -19.46 22.35
N GLU A 341 -15.17 -18.90 22.03
CA GLU A 341 -15.77 -17.77 22.73
C GLU A 341 -16.07 -18.06 24.21
N ALA A 342 -16.50 -19.28 24.53
CA ALA A 342 -16.75 -19.70 25.92
C ALA A 342 -15.46 -19.66 26.77
N ALA A 343 -14.32 -20.01 26.17
CA ALA A 343 -13.02 -19.94 26.85
C ALA A 343 -12.55 -18.50 27.06
N LEU A 344 -12.89 -17.58 26.14
CA LEU A 344 -12.63 -16.15 26.29
C LEU A 344 -13.47 -15.54 27.41
N ASP A 345 -14.76 -15.88 27.51
CA ASP A 345 -15.62 -15.47 28.63
C ASP A 345 -15.05 -15.94 29.98
N VAL A 346 -14.54 -17.18 30.05
CA VAL A 346 -13.87 -17.74 31.23
C VAL A 346 -12.56 -17.02 31.60
N LEU A 347 -11.87 -16.44 30.61
CA LEU A 347 -10.68 -15.63 30.85
C LEU A 347 -11.05 -14.29 31.50
N ASP A 348 -12.03 -13.60 30.92
CA ASP A 348 -12.32 -12.18 31.14
C ASP A 348 -13.32 -11.94 32.28
N VAL A 349 -14.36 -12.78 32.42
CA VAL A 349 -15.50 -12.53 33.32
C VAL A 349 -15.61 -13.64 34.37
N PRO A 350 -15.05 -13.45 35.58
CA PRO A 350 -15.22 -14.42 36.64
C PRO A 350 -16.62 -14.30 37.25
N TRP A 351 -17.26 -15.44 37.52
CA TRP A 351 -18.66 -15.52 37.92
C TRP A 351 -18.85 -16.53 39.04
N ASP A 352 -19.97 -16.45 39.76
CA ASP A 352 -20.28 -17.35 40.87
C ASP A 352 -21.14 -18.53 40.40
N PRO A 353 -20.58 -19.76 40.29
CA PRO A 353 -21.34 -20.91 39.85
C PRO A 353 -22.34 -21.38 40.89
N PRO A 354 -23.51 -21.91 40.47
CA PRO A 354 -24.45 -22.53 41.38
C PRO A 354 -23.82 -23.78 42.02
N ALA A 355 -24.34 -24.17 43.18
CA ALA A 355 -23.96 -25.42 43.83
C ALA A 355 -24.20 -26.61 42.87
N GLY A 356 -23.30 -27.60 42.87
CA GLY A 356 -23.39 -28.75 41.96
C GLY A 356 -22.06 -29.17 41.35
N GLU A 357 -21.90 -29.03 40.03
CA GLU A 357 -20.68 -29.44 39.30
C GLU A 357 -19.41 -28.80 39.87
N PHE A 358 -19.49 -27.53 40.28
CA PHE A 358 -18.36 -26.83 40.89
C PHE A 358 -17.95 -27.44 42.24
N ASP A 359 -18.92 -27.81 43.08
CA ASP A 359 -18.66 -28.49 44.35
C ASP A 359 -18.10 -29.90 44.13
N ARG A 360 -18.57 -30.62 43.10
CA ARG A 360 -18.03 -31.93 42.72
C ARG A 360 -16.55 -31.85 42.35
N ALA A 361 -16.17 -30.82 41.59
CA ALA A 361 -14.77 -30.59 41.27
C ALA A 361 -13.92 -30.30 42.51
N ARG A 362 -14.41 -29.47 43.44
CA ARG A 362 -13.72 -29.23 44.72
C ARG A 362 -13.52 -30.54 45.49
N SER A 363 -14.56 -31.36 45.61
CA SER A 363 -14.48 -32.66 46.27
C SER A 363 -13.51 -33.62 45.58
N ALA A 364 -13.47 -33.62 44.24
CA ALA A 364 -12.54 -34.42 43.47
C ALA A 364 -11.08 -33.99 43.68
N MET A 365 -10.80 -32.68 43.73
CA MET A 365 -9.46 -32.16 44.01
C MET A 365 -9.01 -32.51 45.44
N ALA A 366 -9.91 -32.41 46.42
CA ALA A 366 -9.63 -32.81 47.79
C ALA A 366 -9.34 -34.32 47.92
N ALA A 367 -10.07 -35.16 47.17
CA ALA A 367 -9.82 -36.60 47.13
C ALA A 367 -8.46 -36.97 46.52
N LEU A 368 -7.91 -36.11 45.66
CA LEU A 368 -6.53 -36.22 45.13
C LEU A 368 -5.47 -35.65 46.09
N GLY A 369 -5.86 -35.22 47.30
CA GLY A 369 -4.95 -34.63 48.28
C GLY A 369 -4.48 -33.22 47.94
N LEU A 370 -5.17 -32.51 47.05
CA LEU A 370 -4.81 -31.15 46.65
C LEU A 370 -5.53 -30.11 47.51
N HIS A 371 -4.74 -29.19 48.07
CA HIS A 371 -5.28 -28.02 48.76
C HIS A 371 -5.62 -26.92 47.76
N THR A 372 -6.89 -26.57 47.65
CA THR A 372 -7.40 -25.61 46.66
C THR A 372 -7.83 -24.30 47.29
N ALA A 373 -7.31 -23.17 46.79
CA ALA A 373 -7.88 -21.85 47.04
C ALA A 373 -9.03 -21.58 46.06
N ILE A 374 -10.10 -20.95 46.54
CA ILE A 374 -11.32 -20.68 45.76
C ILE A 374 -11.47 -19.17 45.56
N ASP A 375 -11.67 -18.76 44.32
CA ASP A 375 -12.08 -17.40 43.93
C ASP A 375 -13.15 -17.51 42.83
N ARG A 376 -14.42 -17.33 43.19
CA ARG A 376 -15.56 -17.45 42.26
C ARG A 376 -15.51 -18.77 41.48
N ASN A 377 -15.52 -18.73 40.15
CA ASN A 377 -15.41 -19.91 39.28
C ASN A 377 -13.99 -20.50 39.15
N ARG A 378 -13.05 -20.17 40.04
CA ARG A 378 -11.63 -20.55 39.94
C ARG A 378 -11.20 -21.40 41.13
N LEU A 379 -10.64 -22.58 40.84
CA LEU A 379 -10.03 -23.50 41.80
C LEU A 379 -8.52 -23.54 41.57
N THR A 380 -7.73 -23.05 42.52
CA THR A 380 -6.27 -22.92 42.37
C THR A 380 -5.55 -23.89 43.30
N ALA A 381 -4.74 -24.80 42.75
CA ALA A 381 -3.88 -25.73 43.47
C ALA A 381 -2.42 -25.59 43.02
N GLY A 382 -1.58 -24.97 43.85
CA GLY A 382 -0.18 -24.71 43.53
C GLY A 382 -0.03 -23.83 42.28
N ARG A 383 0.53 -24.39 41.21
CA ARG A 383 0.73 -23.70 39.92
C ARG A 383 -0.42 -23.89 38.93
N VAL A 384 -1.43 -24.71 39.24
CA VAL A 384 -2.53 -25.02 38.33
C VAL A 384 -3.81 -24.36 38.84
N GLN A 385 -4.57 -23.79 37.92
CA GLN A 385 -5.88 -23.20 38.17
C GLN A 385 -6.89 -23.81 37.20
N LEU A 386 -7.95 -24.40 37.72
CA LEU A 386 -9.12 -24.79 36.94
C LEU A 386 -10.14 -23.67 36.99
N ARG A 387 -10.73 -23.34 35.84
CA ARG A 387 -11.81 -22.36 35.72
C ARG A 387 -13.05 -23.02 35.14
N TYR A 388 -14.20 -22.78 35.76
CA TYR A 388 -15.47 -23.33 35.32
C TYR A 388 -16.21 -22.36 34.40
N GLY A 389 -16.57 -22.82 33.21
CA GLY A 389 -17.31 -22.04 32.22
C GLY A 389 -18.83 -22.14 32.38
N ARG A 390 -19.52 -21.13 31.83
CA ARG A 390 -20.99 -21.11 31.76
C ARG A 390 -21.56 -22.17 30.80
N ASP A 391 -20.70 -22.68 29.93
CA ASP A 391 -20.93 -23.82 29.05
C ASP A 391 -20.84 -25.18 29.76
N GLY A 392 -20.53 -25.19 31.06
CA GLY A 392 -20.41 -26.41 31.86
C GLY A 392 -19.06 -27.12 31.74
N ARG A 393 -18.07 -26.51 31.09
CA ARG A 393 -16.74 -27.14 30.87
C ARG A 393 -15.68 -26.58 31.81
N TRP A 394 -14.63 -27.38 31.99
CA TRP A 394 -13.46 -27.06 32.81
C TRP A 394 -12.27 -26.67 31.93
N TYR A 395 -11.73 -25.49 32.24
CA TYR A 395 -10.62 -24.87 31.53
C TYR A 395 -9.39 -24.87 32.44
N ARG A 396 -8.31 -25.51 32.02
CA ARG A 396 -7.05 -25.56 32.77
C ARG A 396 -6.18 -24.37 32.42
N TYR A 397 -5.58 -23.79 33.45
CA TYR A 397 -4.57 -22.76 33.38
C TYR A 397 -3.37 -23.12 34.25
N THR A 398 -2.17 -22.70 33.83
CA THR A 398 -0.92 -22.92 34.56
C THR A 398 -0.22 -21.58 34.80
N ALA A 399 0.28 -21.34 36.02
CA ALA A 399 1.01 -20.13 36.38
C ALA A 399 2.28 -19.99 35.54
N GLY A 400 2.46 -18.83 34.90
CA GLY A 400 3.66 -18.45 34.15
C GLY A 400 4.79 -17.97 35.08
N THR A 401 5.86 -17.46 34.47
CA THR A 401 7.00 -16.87 35.19
C THR A 401 6.68 -15.50 35.79
N SER A 402 5.70 -14.78 35.23
CA SER A 402 5.20 -13.49 35.75
C SER A 402 4.17 -13.62 36.88
N GLY A 403 3.75 -14.84 37.21
CA GLY A 403 2.64 -15.11 38.15
C GLY A 403 1.25 -15.16 37.49
N ASP A 404 1.13 -14.79 36.21
CA ASP A 404 -0.13 -14.91 35.47
C ASP A 404 -0.47 -16.35 35.11
N HIS A 405 -1.74 -16.73 35.24
CA HIS A 405 -2.24 -18.04 34.83
C HIS A 405 -2.53 -18.08 33.32
N TRP A 406 -1.81 -18.91 32.56
CA TRP A 406 -1.95 -19.09 31.12
C TRP A 406 -2.79 -20.32 30.76
N PRO A 407 -3.67 -20.23 29.73
CA PRO A 407 -4.43 -21.39 29.24
C PRO A 407 -3.50 -22.55 28.87
N ASP A 408 -3.88 -23.77 29.26
CA ASP A 408 -3.06 -24.96 29.12
C ASP A 408 -3.94 -26.20 28.84
N GLY A 409 -3.80 -26.80 27.65
CA GLY A 409 -4.59 -27.97 27.22
C GLY A 409 -6.03 -27.66 26.80
N PRO A 410 -6.79 -28.64 26.30
CA PRO A 410 -8.19 -28.48 25.87
C PRO A 410 -9.17 -28.40 27.07
N ALA A 411 -10.37 -27.86 26.83
CA ALA A 411 -11.45 -27.90 27.81
C ALA A 411 -12.02 -29.32 27.98
N ALA A 412 -12.42 -29.70 29.20
CA ALA A 412 -12.98 -31.03 29.49
C ALA A 412 -14.29 -30.94 30.29
N ASP A 413 -15.15 -31.94 30.16
CA ASP A 413 -16.39 -32.03 30.95
C ASP A 413 -16.12 -32.49 32.39
N ASP A 414 -15.00 -33.20 32.61
CA ASP A 414 -14.58 -33.70 33.91
C ASP A 414 -13.39 -32.87 34.46
N PRO A 415 -13.48 -32.36 35.70
CA PRO A 415 -12.43 -31.54 36.33
C PRO A 415 -11.11 -32.30 36.55
N VAL A 416 -11.16 -33.62 36.80
CA VAL A 416 -9.98 -34.47 36.96
C VAL A 416 -9.28 -34.68 35.63
N ILE A 417 -10.04 -34.80 34.53
CA ILE A 417 -9.46 -34.86 33.18
C ILE A 417 -8.79 -33.53 32.83
N ALA A 418 -9.46 -32.40 33.05
CA ALA A 418 -8.88 -31.09 32.87
C ALA A 418 -7.58 -30.92 33.69
N LEU A 419 -7.55 -31.45 34.92
CA LEU A 419 -6.38 -31.38 35.81
C LEU A 419 -5.19 -32.23 35.36
N ARG A 420 -5.34 -33.20 34.46
CA ARG A 420 -4.20 -33.97 33.93
C ARG A 420 -3.42 -33.22 32.85
N GLY A 421 -4.05 -32.22 32.22
CA GLY A 421 -3.43 -31.43 31.15
C GLY A 421 -3.34 -32.20 29.83
N PRO A 422 -2.65 -31.63 28.82
CA PRO A 422 -2.52 -32.29 27.52
C PRO A 422 -1.74 -33.61 27.64
N THR A 423 -2.31 -34.71 27.16
CA THR A 423 -1.58 -35.97 26.96
C THR A 423 -0.61 -35.77 25.81
N VAL A 424 0.68 -35.66 26.09
CA VAL A 424 1.72 -35.64 25.05
C VAL A 424 1.73 -37.04 24.40
N PRO A 425 1.41 -37.20 23.11
CA PRO A 425 1.67 -38.46 22.42
C PRO A 425 3.19 -38.69 22.39
N ALA A 426 3.61 -39.90 22.76
CA ALA A 426 5.02 -40.31 22.82
C ALA A 426 5.74 -40.24 21.47
#